data_AF-A0A7M1LE69-F1
#
_entry.id   AF-A0A7M1LE69-F1
#
_cell.length_a   1.000
_cell.length_b   1.000
_cell.length_c   1.000
_cell.angle_alpha   90.00
_cell.angle_beta   90.00
_cell.angle_gamma   90.00
#
_symmetry.space_group_name_H-M   'P 1'
#
loop_
_entity.id
_entity.type
_entity.pdbx_description
1 polymer ?
#
loop_
_entity_poly.entity_id
_entity_poly.type
_entity_poly.pdbx_seq_one_letter_code
_entity_poly.pdbx_strand_id
1 'polypeptide(L)'
;MNKQDTIKSLKQCVDRQDFIMTRIRNSINQRRENEILDVLHQTTAFGSFLYDENNRLRPLLGSILFDGIGKYYEQWKETCDSIFNMLVVDKTARKPKLKKITGKDEDIIKAIFDDLMTIHDNLKRQCETGFARLNALSDDKFS
;
A
#
# COMPACT_ATOMS: atom_id res chain seq x y z
N MET A 1 8.51 -19.74 6.21
CA MET A 1 8.62 -18.71 7.27
C MET A 1 7.74 -19.15 8.43
N ASN A 2 8.18 -19.01 9.69
CA ASN A 2 7.34 -19.45 10.83
C ASN A 2 6.11 -18.53 11.02
N LYS A 3 5.17 -18.94 11.87
CA LYS A 3 3.91 -18.22 12.13
C LYS A 3 4.14 -16.77 12.59
N GLN A 4 4.99 -16.59 13.61
CA GLN A 4 5.24 -15.28 14.20
C GLN A 4 5.85 -14.31 13.18
N ASP A 5 6.84 -14.77 12.42
CA ASP A 5 7.49 -13.97 11.38
C ASP A 5 6.52 -13.63 10.24
N THR A 6 5.64 -14.56 9.86
CA THR A 6 4.61 -14.31 8.84
C THR A 6 3.65 -13.20 9.26
N ILE A 7 3.12 -13.31 10.48
CA ILE A 7 2.19 -12.32 11.03
C ILE A 7 2.87 -10.97 11.19
N LYS A 8 4.09 -10.95 11.73
CA LYS A 8 4.89 -9.73 11.91
C LYS A 8 5.17 -9.04 10.57
N SER A 9 5.52 -9.81 9.55
CA SER A 9 5.84 -9.28 8.21
C SER A 9 4.59 -8.66 7.56
N LEU A 10 3.43 -9.33 7.64
CA LEU A 10 2.18 -8.76 7.16
C LEU A 10 1.84 -7.44 7.90
N LYS A 11 2.06 -7.39 9.22
CA LYS A 11 1.84 -6.17 10.02
C LYS A 11 2.76 -5.04 9.59
N GLN A 12 4.04 -5.30 9.41
CA GLN A 12 5.00 -4.31 8.94
C GLN A 12 4.62 -3.76 7.55
N CYS A 13 4.09 -4.61 6.67
CA CYS A 13 3.64 -4.17 5.35
C CYS A 13 2.41 -3.25 5.44
N VAL A 14 1.44 -3.56 6.31
CA VAL A 14 0.28 -2.68 6.57
C VAL A 14 0.70 -1.35 7.21
N ASP A 15 1.57 -1.38 8.22
CA ASP A 15 2.10 -0.18 8.87
C ASP A 15 2.84 0.71 7.85
N ARG A 16 3.53 0.10 6.88
CA ARG A 16 4.18 0.82 5.79
C ARG A 16 3.19 1.48 4.83
N GLN A 17 2.08 0.82 4.52
CA GLN A 17 1.01 1.42 3.71
C GLN A 17 0.38 2.62 4.43
N ASP A 18 0.11 2.52 5.73
CA ASP A 18 -0.37 3.64 6.56
C ASP A 18 0.60 4.82 6.57
N PHE A 19 1.90 4.55 6.63
CA PHE A 19 2.94 5.56 6.50
C PHE A 19 2.87 6.28 5.15
N ILE A 20 2.75 5.53 4.04
CA ILE A 20 2.63 6.09 2.69
C ILE A 20 1.38 6.96 2.58
N MET A 21 0.23 6.47 3.04
CA MET A 21 -1.03 7.23 3.08
C MET A 21 -0.90 8.54 3.84
N THR A 22 -0.16 8.53 4.95
CA THR A 22 0.10 9.74 5.75
C THR A 22 0.95 10.76 4.98
N ARG A 23 2.01 10.31 4.29
CA ARG A 23 2.87 11.19 3.48
C ARG A 23 2.11 11.80 2.29
N ILE A 24 1.28 11.01 1.63
CA ILE A 24 0.40 11.50 0.55
C ILE A 24 -0.56 12.55 1.12
N ARG A 25 -1.26 12.26 2.22
CA ARG A 25 -2.17 13.21 2.89
C ARG A 25 -1.49 14.54 3.23
N ASN A 26 -0.29 14.48 3.81
CA ASN A 26 0.45 15.68 4.19
C ASN A 26 0.87 16.50 2.96
N SER A 27 1.25 15.83 1.88
CA SER A 27 1.63 16.47 0.62
C SER A 27 0.47 17.24 -0.01
N ILE A 28 -0.75 16.68 0.07
CA ILE A 28 -1.96 17.26 -0.53
C ILE A 28 -2.57 18.34 0.38
N ASN A 29 -2.72 18.04 1.68
CA ASN A 29 -3.56 18.85 2.58
C ASN A 29 -2.76 19.81 3.48
N GLN A 30 -1.47 19.58 3.69
CA GLN A 30 -0.66 20.33 4.67
C GLN A 30 0.44 21.17 4.03
N ARG A 31 0.43 21.34 2.71
CA ARG A 31 1.48 22.05 1.93
C ARG A 31 2.89 21.50 2.19
N ARG A 32 2.99 20.20 2.50
CA ARG A 32 4.27 19.50 2.69
C ARG A 32 4.63 18.69 1.46
N GLU A 33 4.63 19.36 0.31
CA GLU A 33 4.66 18.71 -1.01
C GLU A 33 5.88 17.79 -1.19
N ASN A 34 7.00 18.08 -0.52
CA ASN A 34 8.22 17.25 -0.59
C ASN A 34 8.06 15.87 0.07
N GLU A 35 7.11 15.68 0.98
CA GLU A 35 6.87 14.38 1.65
C GLU A 35 6.47 13.29 0.65
N ILE A 36 5.93 13.65 -0.53
CA ILE A 36 5.59 12.69 -1.58
C ILE A 36 6.85 12.03 -2.17
N LEU A 37 7.97 12.76 -2.20
CA LEU A 37 9.23 12.26 -2.76
C LEU A 37 9.84 11.19 -1.86
N ASP A 38 9.57 11.26 -0.55
CA ASP A 38 10.04 10.26 0.41
C ASP A 38 9.44 8.87 0.11
N VAL A 39 8.24 8.80 -0.50
CA VAL A 39 7.46 7.56 -0.66
C VAL A 39 7.30 7.06 -2.10
N LEU A 40 7.86 7.78 -3.08
CA LEU A 40 7.64 7.58 -4.53
C LEU A 40 7.89 6.15 -5.07
N HIS A 41 8.68 5.33 -4.37
CA HIS A 41 9.05 3.97 -4.77
C HIS A 41 8.76 2.92 -3.69
N GLN A 42 7.97 3.28 -2.69
CA GLN A 42 7.76 2.43 -1.53
C GLN A 42 6.50 1.56 -1.63
N THR A 43 5.67 1.74 -2.66
CA THR A 43 4.38 1.06 -2.83
C THR A 43 4.54 -0.43 -3.17
N THR A 44 5.66 -0.84 -3.74
CA THR A 44 5.88 -2.22 -4.23
C THR A 44 6.18 -3.24 -3.14
N ALA A 45 6.64 -2.80 -1.96
CA ALA A 45 7.12 -3.68 -0.91
C ALA A 45 6.04 -4.66 -0.42
N PHE A 46 4.79 -4.22 -0.33
CA PHE A 46 3.67 -5.09 0.06
C PHE A 46 3.43 -6.20 -0.97
N GLY A 47 3.46 -5.89 -2.28
CA GLY A 47 3.31 -6.89 -3.34
C GLY A 47 4.48 -7.88 -3.38
N SER A 48 5.71 -7.39 -3.16
CA SER A 48 6.88 -8.27 -3.04
C SER A 48 6.72 -9.28 -1.91
N PHE A 49 6.13 -8.89 -0.78
CA PHE A 49 5.81 -9.81 0.30
C PHE A 49 4.64 -10.73 -0.03
N LEU A 50 3.53 -10.17 -0.52
CA LEU A 50 2.27 -10.89 -0.77
C LEU A 50 2.45 -12.01 -1.80
N TYR A 51 3.14 -11.73 -2.90
CA TYR A 51 3.26 -12.63 -4.04
C TYR A 51 4.51 -13.50 -4.02
N ASP A 52 5.39 -13.36 -3.03
CA ASP A 52 6.54 -14.24 -2.88
C ASP A 52 6.09 -15.65 -2.46
N GLU A 53 6.31 -16.61 -3.34
CA GLU A 53 5.92 -18.01 -3.15
C GLU A 53 6.56 -18.63 -1.91
N ASN A 54 7.75 -18.16 -1.49
CA ASN A 54 8.43 -18.62 -0.29
C ASN A 54 7.66 -18.29 0.99
N ASN A 55 6.80 -17.26 0.96
CA ASN A 55 5.96 -16.87 2.09
C ASN A 55 4.71 -17.74 2.21
N ARG A 56 4.35 -18.51 1.17
CA ARG A 56 3.21 -19.44 1.14
C ARG A 56 1.90 -18.78 1.63
N LEU A 57 1.71 -17.49 1.35
CA LEU A 57 0.55 -16.75 1.86
C LEU A 57 -0.77 -17.23 1.25
N ARG A 58 -0.78 -17.62 -0.03
CA ARG A 58 -1.99 -18.15 -0.68
C ARG A 58 -2.57 -19.39 -0.01
N PRO A 59 -1.80 -20.47 0.27
CA PRO A 59 -2.34 -21.62 1.02
C PRO A 59 -2.70 -21.28 2.47
N LEU A 60 -1.96 -20.38 3.13
CA LEU A 60 -2.26 -19.97 4.51
C LEU A 60 -3.57 -19.17 4.58
N LEU A 61 -3.76 -18.20 3.72
CA LEU A 61 -4.93 -17.31 3.70
C LEU A 61 -6.14 -17.94 2.99
N GLY A 62 -5.92 -18.93 2.13
CA GLY A 62 -6.91 -19.45 1.20
C GLY A 62 -7.12 -18.50 0.01
N SER A 63 -7.48 -19.06 -1.15
CA SER A 63 -7.52 -18.31 -2.42
C SER A 63 -8.42 -17.09 -2.38
N ILE A 64 -9.63 -17.18 -1.81
CA ILE A 64 -10.59 -16.06 -1.79
C ILE A 64 -10.01 -14.83 -1.08
N LEU A 65 -9.44 -15.03 0.12
CA LEU A 65 -8.88 -13.93 0.91
C LEU A 65 -7.59 -13.40 0.30
N PHE A 66 -6.72 -14.30 -0.19
CA PHE A 66 -5.50 -13.91 -0.88
C PHE A 66 -5.77 -13.06 -2.12
N ASP A 67 -6.69 -13.52 -2.99
CA ASP A 67 -7.07 -12.83 -4.22
C ASP A 67 -7.77 -11.48 -3.89
N GLY A 68 -8.54 -11.43 -2.79
CA GLY A 68 -9.15 -10.19 -2.29
C GLY A 68 -8.13 -9.15 -1.83
N ILE A 69 -7.13 -9.55 -1.04
CA ILE A 69 -6.01 -8.69 -0.63
C ILE A 69 -5.25 -8.20 -1.87
N GLY A 70 -4.91 -9.10 -2.79
CA GLY A 70 -4.19 -8.77 -4.02
C GLY A 70 -4.95 -7.74 -4.87
N LYS A 71 -6.26 -7.93 -5.07
CA LYS A 71 -7.11 -6.98 -5.80
C LYS A 71 -7.04 -5.56 -5.23
N TYR A 72 -7.28 -5.41 -3.92
CA TYR A 72 -7.28 -4.07 -3.31
C TYR A 72 -5.86 -3.47 -3.25
N TYR A 73 -4.83 -4.30 -3.11
CA TYR A 73 -3.45 -3.85 -3.17
C TYR A 73 -3.07 -3.28 -4.55
N GLU A 74 -3.41 -3.97 -5.65
CA GLU A 74 -3.13 -3.43 -6.99
C GLU A 74 -3.88 -2.12 -7.23
N GLN A 75 -5.16 -2.05 -6.86
CA GLN A 75 -5.94 -0.80 -6.94
C GLN A 75 -5.31 0.33 -6.12
N TRP A 76 -4.87 0.02 -4.90
CA TRP A 76 -4.20 0.99 -4.02
C TRP A 76 -2.91 1.50 -4.65
N LYS A 77 -2.08 0.59 -5.18
CA LYS A 77 -0.80 0.90 -5.82
C LYS A 77 -1.00 1.76 -7.08
N GLU A 78 -1.93 1.39 -7.95
CA GLU A 78 -2.27 2.12 -9.18
C GLU A 78 -2.79 3.53 -8.86
N THR A 79 -3.60 3.66 -7.82
CA THR A 79 -4.14 4.95 -7.38
C THR A 79 -3.05 5.83 -6.75
N CYS A 80 -2.14 5.25 -5.95
CA CYS A 80 -0.93 5.96 -5.49
C CYS A 80 -0.08 6.44 -6.67
N ASP A 81 0.16 5.58 -7.66
CA ASP A 81 0.93 5.92 -8.84
C ASP A 81 0.30 7.04 -9.66
N SER A 82 -1.03 7.11 -9.70
CA SER A 82 -1.78 8.21 -10.32
C SER A 82 -1.52 9.54 -9.62
N ILE A 83 -1.55 9.57 -8.29
CA ILE A 83 -1.19 10.77 -7.50
C ILE A 83 0.26 11.16 -7.75
N PHE A 84 1.19 10.19 -7.72
CA PHE A 84 2.61 10.45 -7.98
C PHE A 84 2.83 11.03 -9.38
N ASN A 85 2.13 10.51 -10.39
CA ASN A 85 2.21 11.02 -11.77
C ASN A 85 1.68 12.45 -11.89
N MET A 86 0.75 12.86 -11.04
CA MET A 86 0.26 14.25 -11.00
C MET A 86 1.21 15.19 -10.28
N LEU A 87 1.91 14.71 -9.25
CA LEU A 87 2.77 15.54 -8.39
C LEU A 87 4.23 15.58 -8.82
N VAL A 88 4.74 14.58 -9.55
CA VAL A 88 6.18 14.43 -9.85
C VAL A 88 6.44 14.50 -11.35
N VAL A 89 7.46 15.27 -11.75
CA VAL A 89 7.83 15.51 -13.16
C VAL A 89 8.34 14.22 -13.83
N ASP A 90 9.33 13.59 -13.21
CA ASP A 90 9.95 12.34 -13.67
C ASP A 90 10.27 11.48 -12.44
N LYS A 91 9.57 10.34 -12.32
CA LYS A 91 9.75 9.42 -11.19
C LYS A 91 11.04 8.63 -11.28
N THR A 92 11.67 8.54 -12.45
CA THR A 92 12.89 7.74 -12.67
C THR A 92 14.18 8.54 -12.46
N ALA A 93 14.06 9.86 -12.34
CA ALA A 93 15.19 10.74 -12.12
C ALA A 93 15.89 10.43 -10.78
N ARG A 94 17.23 10.52 -10.76
CA ARG A 94 18.03 10.40 -9.52
C ARG A 94 17.62 11.42 -8.44
N LYS A 95 17.12 12.58 -8.86
CA LYS A 95 16.56 13.62 -7.99
C LYS A 95 15.22 14.08 -8.59
N PRO A 96 14.12 13.39 -8.26
CA PRO A 96 12.81 13.75 -8.77
C PRO A 96 12.42 15.16 -8.34
N LYS A 97 11.63 15.86 -9.17
CA LYS A 97 11.14 17.21 -8.89
C LYS A 97 9.62 17.21 -8.91
N LEU A 98 9.05 18.12 -8.12
CA LEU A 98 7.61 18.33 -8.08
C LEU A 98 7.14 19.14 -9.30
N LYS A 99 5.94 18.81 -9.78
CA LYS A 99 5.24 19.57 -10.80
C LYS A 99 4.65 20.83 -10.16
N LYS A 100 4.58 21.90 -10.95
CA LYS A 100 3.80 23.08 -10.57
C LYS A 100 2.31 22.74 -10.78
N ILE A 101 1.59 22.64 -9.68
CA ILE A 101 0.15 22.33 -9.64
C ILE A 101 -0.68 23.62 -9.64
N THR A 102 -1.82 23.58 -10.34
CA THR A 102 -2.85 24.63 -10.32
C THR A 102 -3.99 24.24 -9.36
N GLY A 103 -4.88 25.19 -9.03
CA GLY A 103 -6.04 24.88 -8.18
C GLY A 103 -6.93 23.76 -8.75
N LYS A 104 -7.07 23.67 -10.06
CA LYS A 104 -7.79 22.56 -10.71
C LYS A 104 -7.10 21.22 -10.50
N ASP A 105 -5.76 21.20 -10.55
CA ASP A 105 -5.00 19.97 -10.32
C ASP A 105 -5.12 19.55 -8.85
N GLU A 106 -5.11 20.50 -7.91
CA GLU A 106 -5.33 20.22 -6.49
C GLU A 106 -6.69 19.55 -6.23
N ASP A 107 -7.75 20.03 -6.86
CA ASP A 107 -9.10 19.45 -6.70
C ASP A 107 -9.17 18.01 -7.25
N ILE A 108 -8.54 17.76 -8.40
CA ILE A 108 -8.45 16.41 -8.98
C ILE A 108 -7.65 15.49 -8.06
N ILE A 109 -6.51 15.95 -7.53
CA ILE A 109 -5.66 15.15 -6.64
C ILE A 109 -6.39 14.82 -5.34
N LYS A 110 -7.15 15.75 -4.77
CA LYS A 110 -7.98 15.51 -3.59
C LYS A 110 -9.04 14.45 -3.86
N ALA A 111 -9.74 14.52 -5.00
CA ALA A 111 -10.72 13.51 -5.38
C ALA A 111 -10.09 12.11 -5.52
N ILE A 112 -8.94 12.01 -6.20
CA ILE A 112 -8.19 10.74 -6.31
C ILE A 112 -7.73 10.24 -4.92
N PHE A 113 -7.37 11.16 -4.03
CA PHE A 113 -6.97 10.80 -2.67
C PHE A 113 -8.14 10.27 -1.84
N ASP A 114 -9.35 10.82 -2.00
CA ASP A 114 -10.55 10.31 -1.33
C ASP A 114 -10.90 8.88 -1.80
N ASP A 115 -10.76 8.61 -3.10
CA ASP A 115 -10.86 7.25 -3.65
C ASP A 115 -9.78 6.33 -3.06
N LEU A 116 -8.53 6.81 -3.00
CA LEU A 116 -7.42 6.06 -2.40
C LEU A 116 -7.68 5.71 -0.94
N MET A 117 -8.26 6.62 -0.15
CA MET A 117 -8.63 6.32 1.25
C MET A 117 -9.66 5.19 1.32
N THR A 118 -10.67 5.23 0.47
CA THR A 118 -11.70 4.18 0.41
C THR A 118 -11.11 2.82 0.04
N ILE A 119 -10.20 2.80 -0.95
CA ILE A 119 -9.48 1.59 -1.35
C ILE A 119 -8.59 1.08 -0.20
N HIS A 120 -7.87 1.97 0.45
CA HIS A 120 -6.99 1.65 1.59
C HIS A 120 -7.77 1.04 2.76
N ASP A 121 -8.93 1.60 3.12
CA ASP A 121 -9.77 1.06 4.19
C ASP A 121 -10.26 -0.35 3.87
N ASN A 122 -10.63 -0.61 2.61
CA ASN A 122 -11.01 -1.96 2.18
C ASN A 122 -9.82 -2.94 2.23
N LEU A 123 -8.63 -2.49 1.80
CA LEU A 123 -7.40 -3.29 1.90
C LEU A 123 -7.07 -3.64 3.36
N LYS A 124 -7.18 -2.66 4.28
CA LYS A 124 -6.97 -2.90 5.71
C LYS A 124 -7.92 -3.95 6.27
N ARG A 125 -9.22 -3.87 5.96
CA ARG A 125 -10.20 -4.89 6.40
C ARG A 125 -9.87 -6.29 5.90
N GLN A 126 -9.40 -6.42 4.66
CA GLN A 126 -8.93 -7.70 4.14
C GLN A 126 -7.68 -8.20 4.88
N CYS A 127 -6.73 -7.32 5.16
CA CYS A 127 -5.54 -7.66 5.94
C CYS A 127 -5.88 -8.04 7.39
N GLU A 128 -6.83 -7.35 8.03
CA GLU A 128 -7.35 -7.69 9.36
C GLU A 128 -7.97 -9.09 9.41
N THR A 129 -8.76 -9.43 8.39
CA THR A 129 -9.29 -10.78 8.21
C THR A 129 -8.15 -11.79 8.02
N GLY A 130 -7.12 -11.41 7.25
CA GLY A 130 -5.88 -12.17 7.09
C GLY A 130 -5.16 -12.43 8.41
N PHE A 131 -4.98 -11.40 9.25
CA PHE A 131 -4.38 -11.54 10.57
C PHE A 131 -5.17 -12.49 11.45
N ALA A 132 -6.50 -12.34 11.52
CA ALA A 132 -7.35 -13.21 12.32
C ALA A 132 -7.18 -14.68 11.90
N ARG A 133 -7.16 -14.93 10.58
CA ARG A 133 -6.94 -16.27 10.03
C ARG A 133 -5.55 -16.82 10.36
N LEU A 134 -4.49 -16.06 10.11
CA LEU A 134 -3.12 -16.49 10.41
C LEU A 134 -2.93 -16.82 11.89
N ASN A 135 -3.54 -16.02 12.79
CA ASN A 135 -3.51 -16.29 14.22
C ASN A 135 -4.25 -17.58 14.61
N ALA A 136 -5.36 -17.91 13.92
CA ALA A 136 -6.15 -19.11 14.18
C ALA A 136 -5.51 -20.41 13.67
N LEU A 137 -4.61 -20.34 12.68
CA LEU A 137 -3.89 -21.51 12.18
C LEU A 137 -2.87 -22.04 13.20
N SER A 138 -2.70 -23.36 13.22
CA SER A 138 -1.67 -24.02 14.02
C SER A 138 -0.28 -23.86 13.38
N ASP A 139 0.77 -23.93 14.20
CA ASP A 139 2.16 -23.66 13.77
C ASP A 139 2.65 -24.62 12.68
N ASP A 140 2.16 -25.87 12.66
CA ASP A 140 2.50 -26.89 11.66
C ASP A 140 2.17 -26.45 10.22
N LYS A 141 1.20 -25.54 10.05
CA LYS A 141 0.81 -25.02 8.73
C LYS A 141 1.85 -24.10 8.10
N PHE A 142 2.79 -23.57 8.90
CA PHE A 142 3.82 -22.63 8.47
C PHE A 142 5.17 -23.30 8.16
N SER A 143 5.26 -24.61 8.45
CA SER A 143 6.38 -25.51 8.10
C SER A 143 6.28 -26.06 6.69
#